data_AF-A0A920BM14-F1
#
_entry.id   AF-A0A920BM14-F1
#
_cell.length_a   1.000
_cell.length_b   1.000
_cell.length_c   1.000
_cell.angle_alpha   90.00
_cell.angle_beta   90.00
_cell.angle_gamma   90.00
#
_symmetry.space_group_name_H-M   'P 1'
#
loop_
_entity.id
_entity.type
_entity.pdbx_description
1 polymer ?
#
loop_
_entity_poly.entity_id
_entity_poly.type
_entity_poly.pdbx_seq_one_letter_code
_entity_poly.pdbx_strand_id
1 'polypeptide(L)'
;MLDAQPTSDVVLTVTSSDTGEATVNSPLTFTPANWDTAQTVTVTGVDDDLIDGTITSTITVAVDDANSDDDFDAVADRTVSVSTTDDDVAGSRLINLMDL
;
A
#
# COMPACT_ATOMS: atom_id res chain seq x y z
N MET A 1 3.44 16.06 -0.52
CA MET A 1 3.51 17.34 -1.23
C MET A 1 4.22 17.08 -2.55
N LEU A 2 3.91 17.86 -3.57
CA LEU A 2 4.67 17.89 -4.82
C LEU A 2 5.79 18.93 -4.72
N ASP A 3 6.85 18.77 -5.51
CA ASP A 3 7.97 19.73 -5.54
C ASP A 3 7.68 20.96 -6.43
N ALA A 4 6.58 20.92 -7.20
CA ALA A 4 6.11 21.99 -8.07
C ALA A 4 4.59 22.12 -8.00
N GLN A 5 4.08 23.37 -8.13
CA GLN A 5 2.65 23.63 -8.26
C GLN A 5 2.17 23.16 -9.65
N PRO A 6 1.17 22.26 -9.73
CA PRO A 6 0.63 21.85 -11.01
C PRO A 6 -0.38 22.89 -11.56
N THR A 7 -0.64 22.82 -12.85
CA THR A 7 -1.64 23.64 -13.55
C THR A 7 -3.03 23.01 -13.51
N SER A 8 -3.11 21.68 -13.45
CA SER A 8 -4.32 20.88 -13.17
C SER A 8 -4.09 19.89 -12.03
N ASP A 9 -5.04 18.99 -11.79
CA ASP A 9 -4.88 17.97 -10.75
C ASP A 9 -3.78 16.97 -11.14
N VAL A 10 -3.03 16.50 -10.16
CA VAL A 10 -2.09 15.37 -10.26
C VAL A 10 -2.65 14.24 -9.41
N VAL A 11 -2.93 13.11 -10.05
CA VAL A 11 -3.49 11.92 -9.43
C VAL A 11 -2.38 10.91 -9.23
N LEU A 12 -2.12 10.53 -7.98
CA LEU A 12 -1.17 9.46 -7.66
C LEU A 12 -1.94 8.18 -7.35
N THR A 13 -1.58 7.11 -8.04
CA THR A 13 -2.00 5.76 -7.68
C THR A 13 -1.03 5.17 -6.67
N VAL A 14 -1.58 4.51 -5.65
CA VAL A 14 -0.82 3.73 -4.68
C VAL A 14 -1.28 2.28 -4.79
N THR A 15 -0.34 1.36 -4.96
CA THR A 15 -0.62 -0.08 -5.11
C THR A 15 0.27 -0.90 -4.20
N SER A 16 -0.25 -2.02 -3.71
CA SER A 16 0.53 -3.04 -3.02
C SER A 16 0.81 -4.19 -3.98
N SER A 17 2.02 -4.75 -3.95
CA SER A 17 2.34 -5.98 -4.66
C SER A 17 1.62 -7.20 -4.10
N ASP A 18 1.17 -7.12 -2.84
CA ASP A 18 0.41 -8.17 -2.17
C ASP A 18 -0.65 -7.56 -1.25
N THR A 19 -1.90 -7.63 -1.68
CA THR A 19 -3.05 -7.13 -0.91
C THR A 19 -3.61 -8.17 0.07
N GLY A 20 -3.13 -9.41 0.01
CA GLY A 20 -3.37 -10.41 1.07
C GLY A 20 -2.57 -10.09 2.32
N GLU A 21 -1.46 -9.36 2.17
CA GLU A 21 -0.59 -8.92 3.26
C GLU A 21 -0.81 -7.47 3.68
N ALA A 22 -0.89 -6.57 2.70
CA ALA A 22 -0.93 -5.13 2.96
C ALA A 22 -1.85 -4.40 1.97
N THR A 23 -2.81 -3.66 2.50
CA THR A 23 -3.69 -2.77 1.72
C THR A 23 -3.29 -1.31 1.91
N VAL A 24 -3.66 -0.47 0.93
CA VAL A 24 -3.30 0.96 0.90
C VAL A 24 -4.51 1.80 0.48
N ASN A 25 -4.58 3.05 0.94
CA ASN A 25 -5.53 4.01 0.36
C ASN A 25 -4.99 4.57 -0.96
N SER A 26 -5.88 4.69 -1.95
CA SER A 26 -5.60 5.16 -3.30
C SER A 26 -6.93 5.61 -3.94
N PRO A 27 -6.94 6.63 -4.83
CA PRO A 27 -5.81 7.48 -5.20
C PRO A 27 -5.57 8.62 -4.20
N LEU A 28 -4.46 9.33 -4.37
CA LEU A 28 -4.24 10.67 -3.79
C LEU A 28 -4.37 11.72 -4.90
N THR A 29 -5.06 12.82 -4.64
CA THR A 29 -5.22 13.89 -5.63
C THR A 29 -4.65 15.20 -5.11
N PHE A 30 -3.61 15.70 -5.78
CA PHE A 30 -3.03 17.01 -5.54
C PHE A 30 -3.60 17.99 -6.57
N THR A 31 -4.28 19.01 -6.08
CA THR A 31 -4.81 20.13 -6.85
C THR A 31 -3.81 21.30 -6.81
N PRO A 32 -3.93 22.31 -7.69
CA PRO A 32 -3.14 23.53 -7.61
C PRO A 32 -3.28 24.29 -6.28
N ALA A 33 -4.31 24.00 -5.48
CA ALA A 33 -4.56 24.63 -4.19
C ALA A 33 -3.99 23.87 -2.97
N ASN A 34 -3.61 22.59 -3.12
CA ASN A 34 -3.13 21.76 -2.02
C ASN A 34 -1.84 20.96 -2.36
N TRP A 35 -1.20 21.25 -3.51
CA TRP A 35 0.01 20.57 -3.98
C TRP A 35 1.14 20.55 -2.94
N ASP A 36 1.27 21.63 -2.17
CA ASP A 36 2.29 21.84 -1.14
C ASP A 36 1.89 21.24 0.23
N THR A 37 0.67 20.74 0.36
CA THR A 37 0.18 20.10 1.59
C THR A 37 0.50 18.61 1.57
N ALA A 38 1.04 18.08 2.66
CA ALA A 38 1.29 16.64 2.78
C ALA A 38 -0.04 15.86 2.84
N GLN A 39 -0.14 14.80 2.03
CA GLN A 39 -1.21 13.82 2.10
C GLN A 39 -0.62 12.49 2.60
N THR A 40 -1.39 11.76 3.41
CA THR A 40 -0.93 10.54 4.06
C THR A 40 -1.36 9.30 3.26
N VAL A 41 -0.41 8.40 3.02
CA VAL A 41 -0.71 7.00 2.66
C VAL A 41 -0.76 6.18 3.95
N THR A 42 -1.88 5.54 4.19
CA THR A 42 -2.10 4.55 5.23
C THR A 42 -1.89 3.17 4.63
N VAL A 43 -0.95 2.42 5.21
CA VAL A 43 -0.75 1.00 4.90
C VAL A 43 -1.36 0.19 6.05
N THR A 44 -2.22 -0.76 5.72
CA THR A 44 -2.92 -1.60 6.69
C THR A 44 -2.54 -3.05 6.43
N GLY A 45 -1.95 -3.71 7.44
CA GLY A 45 -1.72 -5.15 7.42
C GLY A 45 -3.05 -5.90 7.36
N VAL A 46 -3.09 -7.00 6.63
CA VAL A 46 -4.24 -7.88 6.50
C VAL A 46 -3.96 -9.14 7.29
N ASP A 47 -4.90 -9.47 8.18
CA ASP A 47 -4.90 -10.68 8.98
C ASP A 47 -5.44 -11.83 8.13
N ASP A 48 -4.73 -12.95 8.10
CA ASP A 48 -5.21 -14.21 7.53
C ASP A 48 -4.86 -15.38 8.44
N ASP A 49 -5.22 -16.62 8.05
CA ASP A 49 -5.01 -17.83 8.85
C ASP A 49 -3.82 -18.68 8.32
N LEU A 50 -2.98 -18.11 7.45
CA LEU A 50 -1.87 -18.81 6.79
C LEU A 50 -0.56 -18.59 7.54
N ILE A 51 0.00 -19.69 8.04
CA ILE A 51 1.36 -19.68 8.59
C ILE A 51 2.37 -19.68 7.43
N ASP A 52 2.76 -18.49 6.99
CA ASP A 52 3.76 -18.29 5.93
C ASP A 52 4.96 -17.41 6.36
N GLY A 53 4.93 -16.90 7.58
CA GLY A 53 6.02 -16.14 8.18
C GLY A 53 6.02 -14.67 7.81
N THR A 54 7.17 -14.00 7.95
CA THR A 54 7.25 -12.57 7.60
C THR A 54 7.29 -12.41 6.08
N ILE A 55 6.23 -11.83 5.51
CA ILE A 55 6.18 -11.46 4.10
C ILE A 55 6.58 -10.00 3.92
N THR A 56 7.26 -9.72 2.80
CA THR A 56 7.64 -8.35 2.42
C THR A 56 6.98 -7.98 1.11
N SER A 57 6.12 -6.96 1.17
CA SER A 57 5.38 -6.39 0.06
C SER A 57 6.01 -5.08 -0.40
N THR A 58 5.92 -4.80 -1.69
CA THR A 58 6.32 -3.51 -2.25
C THR A 58 5.09 -2.64 -2.47
N ILE A 59 5.08 -1.45 -1.87
CA ILE A 59 4.13 -0.39 -2.18
C ILE A 59 4.71 0.48 -3.28
N THR A 60 3.97 0.66 -4.37
CA THR A 60 4.37 1.52 -5.50
C THR A 60 3.46 2.74 -5.55
N VAL A 61 4.06 3.93 -5.65
CA VAL A 61 3.39 5.21 -5.90
C VAL A 61 3.78 5.67 -7.29
N ALA A 62 2.78 5.87 -8.14
CA ALA A 62 2.96 6.29 -9.54
C ALA A 62 1.99 7.41 -9.91
N VAL A 63 2.38 8.26 -10.85
CA VAL A 63 1.45 9.21 -11.47
C VAL A 63 0.47 8.43 -12.34
N ASP A 64 -0.81 8.81 -12.30
CA ASP A 64 -1.80 8.35 -13.27
C ASP A 64 -1.77 9.30 -14.47
N ASP A 65 -0.88 9.03 -15.43
CA ASP A 65 -0.62 9.89 -16.59
C ASP A 65 -1.91 10.28 -17.33
N ALA A 66 -2.88 9.37 -17.41
CA ALA A 66 -4.12 9.62 -18.13
C ALA A 66 -5.06 10.63 -17.44
N ASN A 67 -4.88 10.85 -16.14
CA ASN A 67 -5.77 11.65 -15.29
C ASN A 67 -5.03 12.78 -14.55
N SER A 68 -3.77 13.04 -14.90
CA SER A 68 -2.91 14.02 -14.24
C SER A 68 -2.54 15.17 -15.17
N ASP A 69 -1.92 16.20 -14.59
CA ASP A 69 -1.21 17.23 -15.34
C ASP A 69 -0.01 16.61 -16.10
N ASP A 70 0.00 16.73 -17.43
CA ASP A 70 1.01 16.18 -18.35
C ASP A 70 2.46 16.56 -17.96
N ASP A 71 2.68 17.70 -17.28
CA ASP A 71 4.00 18.11 -16.80
C ASP A 71 4.59 17.13 -15.74
N PHE A 72 3.76 16.25 -15.17
CA PHE A 72 4.13 15.26 -14.16
C PHE A 72 4.27 13.83 -14.72
N ASP A 73 3.92 13.56 -15.99
CA ASP A 73 3.99 12.22 -16.60
C ASP A 73 5.39 11.60 -16.58
N ALA A 74 6.43 12.44 -16.61
CA ALA A 74 7.82 11.98 -16.57
C ALA A 74 8.33 11.66 -15.15
N VAL A 75 7.51 11.87 -14.12
CA VAL A 75 7.88 11.59 -12.72
C VAL A 75 7.91 10.09 -12.51
N ALA A 76 9.11 9.54 -12.35
CA ALA A 76 9.30 8.12 -12.16
C ALA A 76 8.67 7.60 -10.85
N ASP A 77 8.09 6.41 -10.92
CA ASP A 77 7.49 5.69 -9.79
C ASP A 77 8.43 5.59 -8.59
N ARG A 78 7.85 5.66 -7.40
CA ARG A 78 8.56 5.46 -6.12
C ARG A 78 8.05 4.18 -5.48
N THR A 79 8.96 3.46 -4.83
CA THR A 79 8.62 2.23 -4.13
C THR A 79 9.04 2.28 -2.66
N VAL A 80 8.27 1.60 -1.82
CA VAL A 80 8.54 1.42 -0.38
C VAL A 80 8.33 -0.05 -0.05
N SER A 81 9.26 -0.66 0.67
CA SER A 81 9.08 -2.02 1.19
C SER A 81 8.38 -1.99 2.54
N VAL A 82 7.38 -2.87 2.71
CA VAL A 82 6.61 -3.06 3.93
C VAL A 82 6.70 -4.54 4.30
N SER A 83 6.96 -4.84 5.57
CA SER A 83 6.96 -6.21 6.07
C SER A 83 5.78 -6.41 7.03
N THR A 84 5.03 -7.49 6.80
CA THR A 84 3.93 -8.00 7.64
C THR A 84 4.47 -9.20 8.40
N THR A 85 4.34 -9.18 9.72
CA THR A 85 4.80 -10.28 10.57
C THR A 85 3.64 -11.19 10.90
N ASP A 86 3.75 -12.44 10.47
CA ASP A 86 2.87 -13.54 10.90
C ASP A 86 2.86 -13.68 12.43
N ASP A 87 1.66 -13.68 13.01
CA ASP A 87 1.40 -14.00 14.41
C ASP A 87 0.50 -15.24 14.59
N ASP A 88 0.24 -15.98 13.51
CA ASP A 88 -0.43 -17.26 13.57
C ASP A 88 0.44 -18.34 14.21
N VAL A 89 -0.24 -19.30 14.81
CA VAL A 89 0.39 -20.47 15.44
C VAL A 89 -0.21 -21.75 14.90
N ALA A 90 0.64 -22.74 14.62
CA ALA A 90 0.19 -24.07 14.23
C ALA A 90 -0.79 -24.63 15.27
N GLY A 91 -2.06 -24.80 14.88
CA GLY A 91 -3.11 -25.30 15.74
C GLY A 91 -2.80 -26.70 16.28
N SER A 92 -2.33 -26.78 17.53
CA SER A 92 -2.19 -28.06 18.21
C SER A 92 -3.57 -28.52 18.71
N ARG A 93 -4.30 -29.30 17.91
CA ARG A 93 -5.47 -30.04 18.39
C ARG A 93 -4.99 -31.25 19.19
N LEU A 94 -4.85 -31.09 20.51
CA LEU A 94 -4.77 -32.22 21.44
C LEU A 94 -6.09 -32.98 21.41
N ILE A 95 -6.16 -34.08 20.66
CA ILE A 95 -7.22 -35.08 20.83
C ILE A 95 -6.76 -35.96 21.99
N ASN A 96 -7.43 -35.85 23.14
CA ASN A 96 -7.19 -36.76 24.25
C ASN A 96 -7.66 -38.17 23.82
N LEU A 97 -6.72 -39.10 23.61
CA LEU A 97 -7.00 -40.50 23.22
C LEU A 97 -7.48 -41.34 24.41
N MET A 98 -8.20 -40.75 25.37
CA MET A 98 -8.73 -41.45 26.54
C MET A 98 -10.26 -41.43 26.62
N ASP A 99 -10.94 -40.83 25.64
CA ASP A 99 -12.42 -40.83 25.55
C ASP A 99 -12.93 -41.72 24.38
N LEU A 100 -12.29 -42.87 24.14
CA LEU A 100 -12.84 -43.97 23.33
C LEU A 100 -13.30 -45.13 24.22
#